data_AF-A0A839GTS2-F1
#
_entry.id   AF-A0A839GTS2-F1
#
_cell.length_a   1.000
_cell.length_b   1.000
_cell.length_c   1.000
_cell.angle_alpha   90.00
_cell.angle_beta   90.00
_cell.angle_gamma   90.00
#
_symmetry.space_group_name_H-M   'P 1'
#
loop_
_entity.id
_entity.type
_entity.pdbx_description
1 polymer ?
#
loop_
_entity_poly.entity_id
_entity_poly.type
_entity_poly.pdbx_seq_one_letter_code
_entity_poly.pdbx_strand_id
1 'polypeptide(L)'
;MKAVGNIKAITQQRSSKLANVEIHISSVQYVTSKKDGRYFQDYAYEEELETPLVITGDCLARADKNKQPEGDFEFNVYDKVDGEYVLNENKRLEVTVVYDFEEDVTIISALDYTVTLPPAEFEQFRKEREKEKGFKQTKTSRKRF
;
A
#
# COMPACT_ATOMS: atom_id res chain seq x y z
N MET A 1 -4.71 -9.45 2.87
CA MET A 1 -5.09 -8.68 1.66
C MET A 1 -6.25 -9.33 0.93
N LYS A 2 -7.03 -8.55 0.19
CA LYS A 2 -8.15 -9.03 -0.64
C LYS A 2 -8.43 -8.02 -1.76
N ALA A 3 -8.89 -8.48 -2.92
CA ALA A 3 -9.51 -7.59 -3.91
C ALA A 3 -10.99 -7.92 -4.12
N VAL A 4 -11.73 -6.89 -4.47
CA VAL A 4 -13.13 -6.96 -4.91
C VAL A 4 -13.23 -6.30 -6.28
N GLY A 5 -13.88 -6.96 -7.23
CA GLY A 5 -13.98 -6.49 -8.61
C GLY A 5 -12.78 -6.85 -9.48
N ASN A 6 -12.75 -6.34 -10.71
CA ASN A 6 -11.73 -6.67 -11.69
C ASN A 6 -10.58 -5.65 -11.67
N ILE A 7 -9.48 -5.99 -10.99
CA ILE A 7 -8.27 -5.14 -10.91
C ILE A 7 -7.70 -4.87 -12.31
N LYS A 8 -7.78 -5.83 -13.24
CA LYS A 8 -7.28 -5.68 -14.62
C LYS A 8 -8.05 -4.62 -15.42
N ALA A 9 -9.22 -4.17 -14.93
CA ALA A 9 -9.97 -3.08 -15.54
C ALA A 9 -9.35 -1.70 -15.26
N ILE A 10 -8.48 -1.58 -14.24
CA ILE A 10 -7.73 -0.35 -13.98
C ILE A 10 -6.71 -0.17 -15.09
N THR A 11 -6.69 1.03 -15.67
CA THR A 11 -5.80 1.38 -16.78
C THR A 11 -4.87 2.52 -16.36
N GLN A 12 -4.05 3.03 -17.29
CA GLN A 12 -3.17 4.16 -17.03
C GLN A 12 -3.91 5.48 -16.79
N GLN A 13 -5.19 5.55 -17.19
CA GLN A 13 -6.03 6.70 -16.91
C GLN A 13 -6.95 6.39 -15.74
N ARG A 14 -6.94 7.29 -14.76
CA ARG A 14 -7.87 7.27 -13.64
C ARG A 14 -9.31 7.34 -14.15
N SER A 15 -10.22 6.57 -13.54
CA SER A 15 -11.62 6.54 -13.92
C SER A 15 -12.53 6.40 -12.70
N SER A 16 -13.46 7.35 -12.53
CA SER A 16 -14.49 7.28 -11.47
C SER A 16 -15.41 6.07 -11.59
N LYS A 17 -15.49 5.45 -12.77
CA LYS A 17 -16.31 4.25 -13.01
C LYS A 17 -15.77 3.00 -12.32
N LEU A 18 -14.53 3.05 -11.82
CA LEU A 18 -13.86 1.93 -11.16
C LEU A 18 -13.93 2.02 -9.63
N ALA A 19 -14.81 2.88 -9.09
CA ALA A 19 -15.01 3.01 -7.64
C ALA A 19 -15.52 1.71 -6.97
N ASN A 20 -16.06 0.77 -7.75
CA ASN A 20 -16.50 -0.55 -7.28
C ASN A 20 -15.38 -1.60 -7.22
N VAL A 21 -14.19 -1.27 -7.72
CA VAL A 21 -12.99 -2.11 -7.52
C VAL A 21 -12.36 -1.68 -6.21
N GLU A 22 -12.13 -2.63 -5.30
CA GLU A 22 -11.54 -2.35 -3.99
C GLU A 22 -10.33 -3.24 -3.76
N ILE A 23 -9.29 -2.66 -3.17
CA ILE A 23 -8.07 -3.34 -2.76
C ILE A 23 -7.91 -3.14 -1.26
N HIS A 24 -7.95 -4.25 -0.52
CA HIS A 24 -7.88 -4.30 0.94
C HIS A 24 -6.46 -4.62 1.36
N ILE A 25 -5.79 -3.63 1.92
CA ILE A 25 -4.37 -3.60 2.24
C ILE A 25 -4.21 -3.92 3.73
N SER A 26 -3.49 -5.00 4.03
CA SER A 26 -3.29 -5.46 5.41
C SER A 26 -1.99 -4.98 6.04
N SER A 27 -1.04 -4.48 5.25
CA SER A 27 0.22 -3.92 5.74
C SER A 27 0.63 -2.73 4.87
N VAL A 28 1.35 -1.80 5.48
CA VAL A 28 1.91 -0.62 4.80
C VAL A 28 3.41 -0.59 5.04
N GLN A 29 4.17 -0.42 3.97
CA GLN A 29 5.59 -0.22 4.04
C GLN A 29 5.90 1.27 3.97
N TYR A 30 6.42 1.84 5.07
CA TYR A 30 6.93 3.20 5.07
C TYR A 30 8.41 3.15 4.70
N VAL A 31 8.84 3.99 3.77
CA VAL A 31 10.23 4.00 3.30
C VAL A 31 10.81 5.41 3.32
N THR A 32 12.11 5.51 3.50
CA THR A 32 12.87 6.75 3.32
C THR A 32 14.26 6.42 2.80
N SER A 33 14.86 7.36 2.08
CA SER A 33 16.28 7.29 1.74
C SER A 33 17.01 8.48 2.36
N LYS A 34 18.11 8.22 3.06
CA LYS A 34 18.91 9.26 3.73
C LYS A 34 20.32 9.21 3.18
N LYS A 35 20.88 10.38 2.87
CA LYS A 35 22.28 10.50 2.48
C LYS A 35 23.17 10.30 3.71
N ASP A 36 24.08 9.34 3.62
CA ASP A 36 25.14 9.09 4.60
C ASP A 36 26.51 9.19 3.91
N GLY A 37 27.19 10.31 4.13
CA GLY A 37 28.44 10.64 3.44
C GLY A 37 28.28 10.70 1.91
N ARG A 38 28.89 9.74 1.21
CA ARG A 38 28.85 9.62 -0.26
C ARG A 38 27.70 8.75 -0.77
N TYR A 39 27.03 8.02 0.10
CA TYR A 39 26.03 7.02 -0.28
C TYR A 39 24.65 7.43 0.19
N PHE A 40 23.62 6.82 -0.40
CA PHE A 40 22.27 6.83 0.13
C PHE A 40 22.02 5.48 0.80
N GLN A 41 21.43 5.52 1.98
CA GLN A 41 20.98 4.34 2.68
C GLN A 41 19.45 4.38 2.76
N ASP A 42 18.84 3.28 2.34
CA ASP A 42 17.40 3.10 2.39
C ASP A 42 16.99 2.47 3.72
N TYR A 43 15.88 2.96 4.26
CA TYR A 43 15.26 2.44 5.47
C TYR A 43 13.80 2.17 5.18
N ALA A 44 13.30 1.05 5.72
CA ALA A 44 11.91 0.67 5.64
C ALA A 44 11.36 0.35 7.04
N TYR A 45 10.07 0.61 7.24
CA TYR A 45 9.30 0.20 8.40
C TYR A 45 7.99 -0.40 7.92
N GLU A 46 7.76 -1.67 8.23
CA GLU A 46 6.52 -2.36 7.90
C GLU A 46 5.53 -2.28 9.07
N GLU A 47 4.32 -1.83 8.78
CA GLU A 47 3.21 -1.77 9.71
C GLU A 47 2.09 -2.69 9.24
N GLU A 48 1.85 -3.78 9.97
CA GLU A 48 0.61 -4.55 9.85
C GLU A 48 -0.56 -3.76 10.46
N LEU A 49 -1.65 -3.65 9.70
CA LEU A 49 -2.85 -2.92 10.10
C LEU A 49 -3.84 -3.86 10.78
N GLU A 50 -4.31 -3.48 11.97
CA GLU A 50 -5.40 -4.21 12.66
C GLU A 50 -6.71 -4.18 11.84
N THR A 51 -6.95 -3.08 11.13
CA THR A 51 -8.08 -2.92 10.19
C THR A 51 -7.52 -2.60 8.80
N PRO A 52 -7.89 -3.35 7.75
CA PRO A 52 -7.36 -3.12 6.42
C PRO A 52 -7.63 -1.71 5.90
N LEU A 53 -6.63 -1.10 5.26
CA LEU A 53 -6.81 0.10 4.46
C LEU A 53 -7.48 -0.30 3.15
N VAL A 54 -8.57 0.37 2.78
CA VAL A 54 -9.28 0.11 1.51
C VAL A 54 -8.98 1.22 0.53
N ILE A 55 -8.40 0.86 -0.62
CA ILE A 55 -8.21 1.77 -1.76
C ILE A 55 -9.12 1.34 -2.90
N THR A 56 -9.88 2.28 -3.45
CA THR A 56 -10.79 2.04 -4.55
C THR A 56 -10.11 2.30 -5.90
N GLY A 57 -10.58 1.62 -6.96
CA GLY A 57 -9.99 1.68 -8.30
C GLY A 57 -10.08 3.06 -8.97
N ASP A 58 -10.99 3.92 -8.53
CA ASP A 58 -11.06 5.32 -8.98
C ASP A 58 -9.94 6.22 -8.42
N CYS A 59 -9.23 5.75 -7.40
CA CYS A 59 -8.03 6.37 -6.84
C CYS A 59 -6.74 5.77 -7.41
N LEU A 60 -6.83 4.88 -8.40
CA LEU A 60 -5.69 4.18 -8.96
C LEU A 60 -5.56 4.43 -10.45
N ALA A 61 -4.31 4.48 -10.91
CA ALA A 61 -3.98 4.43 -12.33
C ALA A 61 -2.71 3.61 -12.53
N ARG A 62 -2.71 2.68 -13.48
CA ARG A 62 -1.52 1.87 -13.77
C ARG A 62 -0.35 2.72 -14.22
N ALA A 63 0.82 2.50 -13.63
CA ALA A 63 2.06 3.12 -14.07
C ALA A 63 2.57 2.51 -15.38
N ASP A 64 2.38 1.20 -15.54
CA ASP A 64 2.91 0.43 -16.65
C ASP A 64 1.93 0.31 -17.84
N LYS A 65 2.45 0.00 -19.03
CA LYS A 65 1.66 -0.25 -20.26
C LYS A 65 1.42 -1.74 -20.51
N ASN A 66 2.00 -2.63 -19.72
CA ASN A 66 2.06 -4.05 -20.06
C ASN A 66 0.71 -4.71 -19.86
N LYS A 67 0.05 -5.09 -20.95
CA LYS A 67 -1.23 -5.81 -20.90
C LYS A 67 -1.04 -7.31 -20.64
N GLN A 68 -0.04 -7.69 -19.84
CA GLN A 68 0.12 -9.09 -19.49
C GLN A 68 -1.08 -9.55 -18.65
N PRO A 69 -1.53 -10.80 -18.84
CA PRO A 69 -2.69 -11.32 -18.13
C PRO A 69 -2.39 -11.56 -16.64
N GLU A 70 -1.12 -11.73 -16.27
CA GLU A 70 -0.61 -12.05 -14.95
C GLU A 70 0.74 -11.34 -14.73
N GLY A 71 1.18 -11.29 -13.48
CA GLY A 71 2.44 -10.67 -13.07
C GLY A 71 2.23 -9.46 -12.19
N ASP A 72 3.25 -8.60 -12.16
CA ASP A 72 3.33 -7.43 -11.29
C ASP A 72 2.66 -6.22 -11.95
N PHE A 73 1.73 -5.62 -11.22
CA PHE A 73 1.02 -4.42 -11.63
C PHE A 73 1.38 -3.27 -10.69
N GLU A 74 2.02 -2.23 -11.23
CA GLU A 74 2.33 -1.01 -10.49
C GLU A 74 1.24 0.04 -10.73
N PHE A 75 0.77 0.67 -9.65
CA PHE A 75 -0.25 1.70 -9.66
C PHE A 75 0.23 2.98 -8.98
N ASN A 76 -0.02 4.09 -9.67
CA ASN A 76 -0.04 5.42 -9.10
C ASN A 76 -1.30 5.60 -8.24
N VAL A 77 -1.14 6.22 -7.07
CA VAL A 77 -2.20 6.41 -6.09
C VAL A 77 -2.62 7.88 -6.03
N TYR A 78 -3.93 8.12 -6.06
CA TYR A 78 -4.52 9.45 -6.00
C TYR A 78 -5.27 9.64 -4.68
N ASP A 79 -5.00 10.74 -4.00
CA ASP A 79 -5.75 11.14 -2.82
C ASP A 79 -6.98 11.97 -3.23
N LYS A 80 -8.09 11.78 -2.51
CA LYS A 80 -9.27 12.63 -2.63
C LYS A 80 -9.12 13.82 -1.69
N VAL A 81 -8.78 14.98 -2.23
CA VAL A 81 -8.63 16.24 -1.47
C VAL A 81 -9.65 17.23 -2.01
N ASP A 82 -10.52 17.74 -1.14
CA ASP A 82 -11.58 18.71 -1.49
C ASP A 82 -12.48 18.28 -2.67
N GLY A 83 -12.69 16.98 -2.83
CA GLY A 83 -13.49 16.39 -3.91
C GLY A 83 -12.75 16.20 -5.23
N GLU A 84 -11.48 16.61 -5.32
CA GLU A 84 -10.61 16.38 -6.46
C GLU A 84 -9.65 15.22 -6.20
N TYR A 85 -9.18 14.61 -7.30
CA TYR A 85 -8.21 13.52 -7.25
C TYR A 85 -6.83 14.07 -7.55
N VAL A 86 -5.94 14.02 -6.57
CA VAL A 86 -4.57 14.55 -6.66
C VAL A 86 -3.60 13.39 -6.62
N LEU A 87 -2.69 13.30 -7.59
CA LEU A 87 -1.65 12.28 -7.61
C LEU A 87 -0.77 12.42 -6.37
N ASN A 88 -0.62 11.35 -5.60
CA ASN A 88 0.30 11.31 -4.47
C ASN A 88 1.59 10.61 -4.90
N GLU A 89 2.62 11.39 -5.21
CA GLU A 89 3.94 10.89 -5.65
C GLU A 89 4.65 10.06 -4.56
N ASN A 90 4.24 10.21 -3.30
CA ASN A 90 4.81 9.48 -2.18
C ASN A 90 4.12 8.13 -1.95
N LYS A 91 3.03 7.82 -2.64
CA LYS A 91 2.29 6.56 -2.48
C LYS A 91 2.38 5.72 -3.74
N ARG A 92 2.73 4.46 -3.58
CA ARG A 92 2.70 3.46 -4.65
C ARG A 92 2.01 2.19 -4.18
N LEU A 93 1.34 1.54 -5.10
CA LEU A 93 0.73 0.24 -4.89
C LEU A 93 1.26 -0.70 -5.97
N GLU A 94 1.86 -1.80 -5.54
CA GLU A 94 2.23 -2.90 -6.40
C GLU A 94 1.38 -4.12 -6.04
N VAL A 95 0.82 -4.77 -7.07
CA VAL A 95 -0.04 -5.95 -6.89
C VAL A 95 0.47 -7.03 -7.82
N THR A 96 0.93 -8.14 -7.25
CA THR A 96 1.22 -9.34 -8.03
C THR A 96 -0.04 -10.18 -8.12
N VAL A 97 -0.34 -10.57 -9.35
CA VAL A 97 -1.58 -11.25 -9.69
C VAL A 97 -1.24 -12.52 -10.44
N VAL A 98 -1.80 -13.64 -10.00
CA VAL A 98 -1.61 -14.97 -10.59
C VAL A 98 -2.94 -15.59 -10.95
N TYR A 99 -2.92 -16.49 -11.92
CA TYR A 99 -4.09 -17.28 -12.27
C TYR A 99 -4.14 -18.57 -11.46
N ASP A 100 -5.27 -18.80 -10.81
CA ASP A 100 -5.61 -20.05 -10.14
C ASP A 100 -6.32 -20.97 -11.14
N PHE A 101 -5.64 -22.06 -11.53
CA PHE A 101 -6.16 -23.03 -12.50
C PHE A 101 -7.28 -23.91 -11.94
N GLU A 102 -7.35 -24.09 -10.62
CA GLU A 102 -8.36 -24.93 -9.99
C GLU A 102 -9.68 -24.19 -9.91
N GLU A 103 -9.63 -22.91 -9.56
CA GLU A 103 -10.81 -22.06 -9.42
C GLU A 103 -11.17 -21.28 -10.70
N ASP A 104 -10.33 -21.32 -11.75
CA ASP A 104 -10.46 -20.56 -13.01
C ASP A 104 -10.63 -19.04 -12.74
N VAL A 105 -9.89 -18.52 -11.77
CA VAL A 105 -9.95 -17.12 -11.36
C VAL A 105 -8.57 -16.51 -11.24
N THR A 106 -8.53 -15.19 -11.38
CA THR A 106 -7.31 -14.43 -11.12
C THR A 106 -7.32 -13.93 -9.68
N ILE A 107 -6.27 -14.25 -8.91
CA ILE A 107 -6.13 -13.90 -7.50
C ILE A 107 -4.93 -12.97 -7.26
N ILE A 108 -4.99 -12.20 -6.18
CA ILE A 108 -3.83 -11.45 -5.68
C ILE A 108 -2.93 -12.45 -4.94
N SER A 109 -1.68 -12.60 -5.38
CA SER A 109 -0.66 -13.40 -4.69
C SER A 109 0.22 -12.56 -3.76
N ALA A 110 0.49 -11.30 -4.12
CA ALA A 110 1.25 -10.36 -3.30
C ALA A 110 0.71 -8.93 -3.48
N LEU A 111 0.87 -8.12 -2.44
CA LEU A 111 0.46 -6.72 -2.43
C LEU A 111 1.45 -5.95 -1.58
N ASP A 112 2.07 -4.94 -2.19
CA ASP A 112 3.00 -4.03 -1.54
C ASP A 112 2.45 -2.61 -1.66
N TYR A 113 2.08 -2.01 -0.52
CA TYR A 113 1.65 -0.63 -0.47
C TYR A 113 2.68 0.21 0.25
N THR A 114 3.33 1.08 -0.51
CA THR A 114 4.53 1.81 -0.08
C THR A 114 4.23 3.29 0.07
N VAL A 115 4.61 3.85 1.20
CA VAL A 115 4.53 5.27 1.52
C VAL A 115 5.94 5.81 1.76
N THR A 116 6.39 6.70 0.89
CA THR A 116 7.67 7.39 1.04
C THR A 116 7.50 8.57 1.99
N LEU A 117 8.33 8.62 3.03
CA LEU A 117 8.36 9.69 3.99
C LEU A 117 9.70 10.43 3.93
N PRO A 118 9.74 11.75 4.17
CA PRO A 118 10.99 12.46 4.43
C PRO A 118 11.72 11.88 5.64
N PRO A 119 13.07 11.91 5.69
CA PRO A 119 13.83 11.27 6.77
C PRO A 119 13.43 11.72 8.19
N ALA A 120 13.14 13.02 8.38
CA ALA A 120 12.73 13.56 9.67
C ALA A 120 11.36 13.03 10.12
N GLU A 121 10.41 12.94 9.19
CA GLU A 121 9.07 12.40 9.46
C GLU A 121 9.12 10.89 9.71
N PHE A 122 9.94 10.16 8.94
CA PHE A 122 10.14 8.73 9.13
C PHE A 122 10.71 8.40 10.52
N GLU A 123 11.73 9.14 10.97
CA GLU A 123 12.32 8.93 12.30
C GLU A 123 11.31 9.22 13.43
N GLN A 124 10.45 10.23 13.26
CA GLN A 124 9.39 10.55 14.23
C GLN A 124 8.30 9.47 14.23
N PHE A 125 7.78 9.13 13.06
CA PHE A 125 6.75 8.11 12.86
C PHE A 125 7.17 6.77 13.48
N ARG A 126 8.39 6.31 13.17
CA ARG A 126 8.93 5.06 13.72
C ARG A 126 8.98 5.08 15.25
N LYS A 127 9.47 6.18 15.86
CA LYS A 127 9.53 6.32 17.32
C LYS A 127 8.14 6.28 17.95
N GLU A 128 7.14 6.89 17.33
CA GLU A 128 5.76 6.86 17.81
C GLU A 128 5.18 5.44 17.77
N ARG A 129 5.34 4.73 16.64
CA ARG A 129 4.87 3.34 16.50
C ARG A 129 5.53 2.37 17.48
N GLU A 130 6.84 2.51 17.71
CA GLU A 130 7.56 1.68 18.70
C GLU A 130 7.07 1.95 20.13
N LYS A 131 6.78 3.21 20.48
CA LYS A 131 6.16 3.54 21.78
C LYS A 131 4.77 2.92 21.92
N GLU A 132 3.91 3.05 20.91
CA GLU A 132 2.56 2.47 20.92
C GLU A 132 2.58 0.95 21.11
N LYS A 133 3.49 0.24 20.43
CA LYS A 133 3.72 -1.20 20.61
C LYS A 133 4.15 -1.52 22.05
N GLY A 134 5.08 -0.74 22.63
CA GLY A 134 5.52 -0.91 24.01
C GLY A 134 4.41 -0.70 25.05
N PHE A 135 3.54 0.30 24.86
CA PHE A 135 2.39 0.55 25.74
C PHE A 135 1.31 -0.54 25.65
N LYS A 136 1.05 -1.09 24.45
CA LYS A 136 0.11 -2.22 24.27
C LYS A 136 0.61 -3.50 24.96
N GLN A 137 1.92 -3.78 24.93
CA GLN A 137 2.50 -4.95 25.60
C GLN A 137 2.44 -4.84 27.14
N THR A 138 2.72 -3.67 27.71
CA THR A 138 2.66 -3.45 29.17
C THR A 138 1.24 -3.46 29.75
N LYS A 139 0.22 -3.03 28.98
CA LYS A 139 -1.18 -3.17 29.39
C LYS A 139 -1.66 -4.62 29.37
N THR A 140 -1.21 -5.41 28.40
CA THR A 140 -1.55 -6.84 28.30
C THR A 140 -0.90 -7.66 29.41
N SER A 141 0.33 -7.33 29.81
CA SER A 141 0.98 -8.02 30.93
C SER A 141 0.33 -7.72 32.29
N ARG A 142 -0.15 -6.50 32.54
CA ARG A 142 -0.85 -6.14 33.79
C ARG A 142 -2.25 -6.74 33.95
N LYS A 143 -2.90 -7.17 32.88
CA LYS A 143 -4.22 -7.84 32.93
C LYS A 143 -4.14 -9.34 33.19
N ARG A 144 -2.94 -9.94 33.18
CA ARG A 144 -2.72 -11.38 33.38
C ARG A 144 -2.25 -11.75 34.80
N PHE A 145 -2.39 -10.85 35.77
CA PHE A 145 -2.09 -11.07 37.18
C PHE A 145 -3.34 -10.81 38.03
#